data_AF-A0A929ERM8-F1
#
_entry.id   AF-A0A929ERM8-F1
#
_cell.length_a   1.000
_cell.length_b   1.000
_cell.length_c   1.000
_cell.angle_alpha   90.00
_cell.angle_beta   90.00
_cell.angle_gamma   90.00
#
_symmetry.space_group_name_H-M   'P 1'
#
loop_
_entity.id
_entity.type
_entity.pdbx_description
1 polymer ?
#
loop_
_entity_poly.entity_id
_entity_poly.type
_entity_poly.pdbx_seq_one_letter_code
_entity_poly.pdbx_strand_id
1 'polypeptide(L)'
;GAIKETAVSNDDIAMYAVGYFRRKYPELIKQRYNLDDLPEDEQALLELIGAKRGCLRSGGRVDLDRAAKILLTEFRDITIGRITLETPEMMEVELVEMAELRAKKEAKLAAKKKKKRGSRE
;
A
#
# COMPACT_ATOMS: atom_id res chain seq x y z
N GLY A 1 -12.94 3.54 -4.54
CA GLY A 1 -13.21 2.50 -3.53
C GLY A 1 -13.91 1.35 -4.20
N ALA A 2 -13.15 0.35 -4.67
CA ALA A 2 -13.71 -0.82 -5.35
C ALA A 2 -14.16 -1.93 -4.38
N ILE A 3 -13.70 -1.86 -3.14
CA ILE A 3 -13.98 -2.82 -2.07
C ILE A 3 -14.61 -2.05 -0.90
N LYS A 4 -15.51 -2.70 -0.17
CA LYS A 4 -16.15 -2.14 1.02
C LYS A 4 -15.10 -1.74 2.06
N GLU A 5 -15.27 -0.56 2.63
CA GLU A 5 -14.32 0.03 3.59
C GLU A 5 -14.11 -0.82 4.85
N THR A 6 -15.11 -1.60 5.26
CA THR A 6 -15.03 -2.48 6.43
C THR A 6 -14.32 -3.81 6.15
N ALA A 7 -13.86 -4.06 4.92
CA ALA A 7 -13.25 -5.34 4.55
C ALA A 7 -11.78 -5.44 4.96
N VAL A 8 -11.10 -4.30 5.12
CA VAL A 8 -9.68 -4.19 5.44
C VAL A 8 -9.48 -2.97 6.35
N SER A 9 -8.50 -3.02 7.25
CA SER A 9 -8.16 -1.90 8.13
C SER A 9 -7.75 -0.67 7.31
N ASN A 10 -8.34 0.49 7.60
CA ASN A 10 -7.96 1.75 6.95
C ASN A 10 -6.51 2.12 7.28
N ASP A 11 -6.02 1.75 8.46
CA ASP A 11 -4.63 2.01 8.87
C ASP A 11 -3.66 1.28 7.95
N ASP A 12 -3.90 0.00 7.67
CA ASP A 12 -3.03 -0.81 6.80
C ASP A 12 -3.02 -0.27 5.37
N ILE A 13 -4.19 0.11 4.85
CA ILE A 13 -4.31 0.71 3.51
C ILE A 13 -3.58 2.05 3.47
N ALA A 14 -3.76 2.89 4.49
CA ALA A 14 -3.11 4.19 4.58
C ALA A 14 -1.60 4.06 4.69
N MET A 15 -1.09 3.10 5.44
CA MET A 15 0.36 2.84 5.57
C MET A 15 0.98 2.45 4.23
N TYR A 16 0.33 1.54 3.47
CA TYR A 16 0.76 1.25 2.11
C TYR A 16 0.71 2.50 1.21
N ALA A 17 -0.38 3.26 1.30
CA ALA A 17 -0.60 4.44 0.47
C ALA A 17 0.44 5.54 0.73
N VAL A 18 0.72 5.91 1.99
CA VAL A 18 1.73 6.94 2.31
C VAL A 18 3.12 6.50 1.86
N GLY A 19 3.46 5.22 2.01
CA GLY A 19 4.73 4.69 1.52
C GLY A 19 4.85 4.80 0.00
N TYR A 20 3.79 4.46 -0.73
CA TYR A 20 3.75 4.59 -2.19
C TYR A 20 3.81 6.07 -2.62
N PHE A 21 3.01 6.94 -2.01
CA PHE A 21 2.98 8.38 -2.32
C PHE A 21 4.30 9.05 -2.01
N ARG A 22 4.97 8.72 -0.89
CA ARG A 22 6.31 9.21 -0.58
C ARG A 22 7.31 8.89 -1.69
N ARG A 23 7.27 7.67 -2.23
CA ARG A 23 8.24 7.22 -3.25
C ARG A 23 7.95 7.74 -4.65
N LYS A 24 6.67 7.85 -5.03
CA LYS A 24 6.27 8.17 -6.41
C LYS A 24 5.75 9.59 -6.60
N TYR A 25 5.20 10.19 -5.54
CA TYR A 25 4.55 11.49 -5.55
C TYR A 25 4.94 12.37 -4.34
N PRO A 26 6.23 12.49 -3.98
CA PRO A 26 6.66 13.18 -2.78
C PRO A 26 6.18 14.65 -2.75
N GLU A 27 6.27 15.34 -3.88
CA GLU A 27 5.89 16.75 -3.99
C GLU A 27 4.40 16.99 -3.72
N LEU A 28 3.52 16.08 -4.16
CA LEU A 28 2.08 16.20 -3.89
C LEU A 28 1.78 16.09 -2.40
N ILE A 29 2.46 15.18 -1.70
CA ILE A 29 2.31 15.00 -0.25
C ILE A 29 2.87 16.20 0.51
N LYS A 30 4.07 16.65 0.15
CA LYS A 30 4.71 17.84 0.75
C LYS A 30 3.82 19.06 0.61
N GLN A 31 3.32 19.32 -0.59
CA GLN A 31 2.43 20.45 -0.86
C GLN A 31 1.09 20.31 -0.12
N ARG A 32 0.46 19.13 -0.13
CA ARG A 32 -0.86 18.93 0.46
C ARG A 32 -0.87 19.14 1.98
N TYR A 33 0.18 18.71 2.67
CA TYR A 33 0.27 18.71 4.12
C TYR A 33 1.24 19.78 4.67
N ASN A 34 1.79 20.62 3.80
CA ASN A 34 2.77 21.65 4.13
C ASN A 34 3.94 21.08 4.95
N LEU A 35 4.62 20.11 4.34
CA LEU A 35 5.76 19.38 4.90
C LEU A 35 7.02 19.73 4.12
N ASP A 36 8.10 20.04 4.84
CA ASP A 36 9.41 20.29 4.22
C ASP A 36 10.09 18.98 3.81
N ASP A 37 9.94 17.94 4.64
CA ASP A 37 10.51 16.63 4.41
C ASP A 37 9.55 15.48 4.77
N LEU A 38 9.81 14.31 4.20
CA LEU A 38 9.00 13.10 4.37
C LEU A 38 9.81 12.04 5.13
N PRO A 39 9.39 11.65 6.35
CA PRO A 39 10.01 10.55 7.07
C PRO A 39 10.06 9.26 6.24
N GLU A 40 11.10 8.45 6.42
CA GLU A 40 11.19 7.18 5.72
C GLU A 40 10.16 6.16 6.20
N ASP A 41 9.89 6.18 7.50
CA ASP A 41 8.92 5.33 8.18
C ASP A 41 7.49 5.78 7.86
N GLU A 42 6.67 4.85 7.35
CA GLU A 42 5.30 5.13 6.95
C GLU A 42 4.42 5.56 8.13
N GLN A 43 4.64 5.00 9.31
CA GLN A 43 3.87 5.35 10.50
C GLN A 43 4.19 6.78 10.95
N ALA A 44 5.46 7.16 11.04
CA ALA A 44 5.89 8.52 11.36
C ALA A 44 5.34 9.55 10.35
N LEU A 45 5.32 9.19 9.06
CA LEU A 45 4.71 10.05 8.04
C LEU A 45 3.19 10.20 8.24
N LEU A 46 2.47 9.11 8.55
CA LEU A 46 1.04 9.21 8.82
C LEU A 46 0.73 9.99 10.12
N GLU A 47 1.57 9.85 11.15
CA GLU A 47 1.48 10.64 12.38
C GLU A 47 1.66 12.13 12.08
N LEU A 48 2.64 12.49 11.25
CA LEU A 48 2.89 13.87 10.84
C LEU A 48 1.71 14.45 10.05
N ILE A 49 1.13 13.67 9.13
CA ILE A 49 -0.09 14.04 8.39
C ILE A 49 -1.26 14.23 9.35
N GLY A 50 -1.45 13.31 10.31
CA GLY A 50 -2.50 13.39 11.31
C GLY A 50 -2.35 14.62 12.21
N ALA A 51 -1.13 14.96 12.64
CA ALA A 51 -0.84 16.17 13.39
C ALA A 51 -1.21 17.44 12.60
N LYS A 52 -0.84 17.52 11.30
CA LYS A 52 -1.21 18.64 10.42
C LYS A 52 -2.73 18.77 10.20
N ARG A 53 -3.46 17.66 10.29
CA ARG A 53 -4.92 17.61 10.15
C ARG A 53 -5.68 17.72 11.47
N GLY A 54 -4.99 17.91 12.60
CA GLY A 54 -5.62 18.02 13.91
C GLY A 54 -6.24 16.70 14.41
N CYS A 55 -5.78 15.56 13.91
CA CYS A 55 -6.16 14.24 14.38
C CYS A 55 -5.47 13.94 15.72
N LEU A 56 -5.81 14.68 16.77
CA LEU A 56 -5.20 14.51 18.09
C LEU A 56 -6.17 13.78 19.05
N ARG A 57 -5.61 12.95 19.93
CA ARG A 57 -6.24 12.33 21.08
C ARG A 57 -5.71 12.93 22.38
N SER A 58 -6.30 12.52 23.50
CA SER A 58 -5.83 12.89 24.83
C SER A 58 -4.34 12.54 25.01
N GLY A 59 -3.63 13.40 25.74
CA GLY A 59 -2.19 13.24 25.96
C GLY A 59 -1.32 13.60 24.75
N GLY A 60 -1.86 14.32 23.75
CA GLY A 60 -1.09 14.84 22.62
C GLY A 60 -0.69 13.79 21.56
N ARG A 61 -1.27 12.58 21.62
CA ARG A 61 -1.02 11.51 20.65
C ARG A 61 -1.89 11.69 19.41
N VAL A 62 -1.41 11.23 18.26
CA VAL A 62 -2.17 11.28 17.00
C VAL A 62 -3.17 10.11 16.92
N ASP A 63 -4.36 10.40 16.42
CA ASP A 63 -5.37 9.42 16.04
C ASP A 63 -5.06 8.88 14.63
N LEU A 64 -4.42 7.70 14.56
CA LEU A 64 -4.03 7.08 13.28
C LEU A 64 -5.23 6.68 12.43
N ASP A 65 -6.30 6.12 13.01
CA ASP A 65 -7.52 5.73 12.27
C ASP A 65 -8.19 6.95 11.63
N ARG A 66 -8.25 8.07 12.35
CA ARG A 66 -8.76 9.32 11.79
C ARG A 66 -7.85 9.88 10.71
N ALA A 67 -6.53 9.86 10.92
CA ALA A 67 -5.56 10.31 9.92
C ALA A 67 -5.62 9.47 8.64
N ALA A 68 -5.71 8.14 8.77
CA ALA A 68 -5.85 7.19 7.68
C ALA A 68 -7.10 7.47 6.86
N LYS A 69 -8.26 7.64 7.52
CA LYS A 69 -9.52 7.99 6.85
C LYS A 69 -9.42 9.30 6.07
N ILE A 70 -8.82 10.34 6.65
CA ILE A 70 -8.63 11.63 5.97
C ILE A 70 -7.73 11.47 4.76
N LEU A 71 -6.55 10.86 4.91
CA LEU A 71 -5.61 10.62 3.80
C LEU A 71 -6.29 9.87 2.65
N LEU A 72 -6.96 8.76 2.95
CA LEU A 72 -7.61 7.93 1.94
C LEU A 72 -8.79 8.65 1.28
N THR A 73 -9.50 9.51 2.01
CA THR A 73 -10.56 10.35 1.45
C THR A 73 -9.97 11.38 0.50
N GLU A 74 -8.94 12.11 0.92
CA GLU A 74 -8.26 13.13 0.12
C GLU A 74 -7.57 12.54 -1.13
N PHE A 75 -7.14 11.28 -1.07
CA PHE A 75 -6.65 10.56 -2.24
C PHE A 75 -7.81 10.24 -3.20
N ARG A 76 -8.92 9.71 -2.68
CA ARG A 76 -10.06 9.24 -3.49
C ARG A 76 -10.83 10.38 -4.14
N ASP A 77 -10.87 11.55 -3.50
CA ASP A 77 -11.53 12.75 -4.03
C ASP A 77 -10.58 13.66 -4.84
N ILE A 78 -9.32 13.22 -5.03
CA ILE A 78 -8.30 13.91 -5.84
C ILE A 78 -7.78 15.20 -5.15
N THR A 79 -8.11 15.44 -3.89
CA THR A 79 -7.63 16.62 -3.14
C THR A 79 -6.11 16.62 -2.94
N ILE A 80 -5.47 15.45 -2.80
CA ILE A 80 -3.99 15.35 -2.79
C ILE A 80 -3.41 15.70 -4.16
N GLY A 81 -4.13 15.36 -5.23
CA GLY A 81 -3.71 15.51 -6.61
C GLY A 81 -4.02 14.27 -7.45
N ARG A 82 -3.68 14.32 -8.74
CA ARG A 82 -3.86 13.20 -9.66
C ARG A 82 -2.78 12.16 -9.41
N ILE A 83 -3.15 11.04 -8.81
CA ILE A 83 -2.26 9.93 -8.49
C ILE A 83 -2.74 8.67 -9.24
N THR A 84 -1.79 7.97 -9.83
CA THR A 84 -2.00 6.69 -10.52
C THR A 84 -1.27 5.60 -9.74
N LEU A 85 -1.95 4.51 -9.41
CA LEU A 85 -1.37 3.43 -8.59
C LEU A 85 -0.72 2.31 -9.43
N GLU A 86 -1.08 2.21 -10.71
CA GLU A 86 -0.56 1.20 -11.63
C GLU A 86 -0.14 1.85 -12.96
N THR A 87 0.93 1.33 -13.57
CA THR A 87 1.40 1.79 -14.88
C THR A 87 1.61 0.57 -15.78
N PRO A 88 1.53 0.72 -17.12
CA PRO A 88 1.81 -0.38 -18.03
C PRO A 88 3.15 -1.06 -17.75
N GLU A 89 4.19 -0.29 -17.44
CA GLU A 89 5.52 -0.80 -17.13
C GLU A 89 5.55 -1.64 -15.84
N MET A 90 4.76 -1.27 -14.83
CA MET A 90 4.59 -2.09 -13.62
C MET A 90 3.93 -3.43 -13.96
N MET A 91 2.90 -3.42 -14.80
CA MET A 91 2.21 -4.64 -15.22
C MET A 91 3.11 -5.58 -16.01
N GLU A 92 3.98 -5.05 -16.88
CA GLU A 92 4.95 -5.85 -17.62
C GLU A 92 5.89 -6.62 -16.68
N VAL A 93 6.40 -5.95 -15.64
CA VAL A 93 7.24 -6.58 -14.60
C VAL A 93 6.46 -7.67 -13.86
N GLU A 94 5.23 -7.37 -13.40
CA GLU A 94 4.39 -8.34 -12.68
C GLU A 94 4.06 -9.57 -13.53
N LEU A 95 3.81 -9.41 -14.84
CA LEU A 95 3.51 -10.52 -15.74
C LEU A 95 4.69 -11.51 -15.86
N VAL A 96 5.92 -10.98 -15.93
CA VAL A 96 7.14 -11.80 -15.96
C VAL A 96 7.28 -12.60 -14.67
N GLU A 97 7.15 -11.94 -13.51
CA GLU A 97 7.22 -12.59 -12.20
C GLU A 97 6.16 -13.68 -12.04
N MET A 98 4.93 -13.41 -12.48
CA MET A 98 3.82 -14.36 -12.43
C MET A 98 4.07 -15.58 -13.33
N ALA A 99 4.65 -15.39 -14.52
CA ALA A 99 5.02 -16.49 -15.41
C ALA A 99 6.05 -17.43 -14.76
N GLU A 100 7.07 -16.88 -14.12
CA GLU A 100 8.05 -17.67 -13.37
C GLU A 100 7.42 -18.44 -12.20
N LEU A 101 6.55 -17.78 -11.44
CA LEU A 101 5.82 -18.39 -10.32
C LEU A 101 4.96 -19.57 -10.78
N ARG A 102 4.28 -19.43 -11.92
CA ARG A 102 3.48 -20.50 -12.52
C ARG A 102 4.36 -21.67 -12.94
N ALA A 103 5.46 -21.43 -13.65
CA ALA A 103 6.41 -22.48 -14.04
C ALA A 103 7.00 -23.22 -12.81
N LYS A 104 7.40 -22.48 -11.76
CA LYS A 104 7.88 -23.06 -10.50
C LYS A 104 6.80 -23.91 -9.81
N LYS A 105 5.55 -23.46 -9.80
CA LYS A 105 4.41 -24.22 -9.23
C LYS A 105 4.14 -25.50 -10.03
N GLU A 106 4.13 -25.44 -11.35
CA GLU A 106 3.94 -26.61 -12.23
C GLU A 106 5.03 -27.65 -12.06
N ALA A 107 6.31 -27.23 -12.03
CA ALA A 107 7.44 -28.13 -11.77
C ALA A 107 7.33 -28.80 -10.40
N LYS A 108 6.97 -28.05 -9.34
CA LYS A 108 6.74 -28.60 -7.99
C LYS A 108 5.60 -29.62 -7.97
N LEU A 109 4.49 -29.33 -8.66
CA LEU A 109 3.35 -30.24 -8.75
C LEU A 109 3.71 -31.52 -9.53
N ALA A 110 4.46 -31.40 -10.64
CA ALA A 110 4.94 -32.54 -11.41
C ALA A 110 5.90 -33.43 -10.60
N ALA A 111 6.84 -32.84 -9.86
CA ALA A 111 7.75 -33.57 -8.97
C ALA A 111 6.99 -34.29 -7.84
N LYS A 112 6.00 -33.63 -7.21
CA LYS A 112 5.13 -34.24 -6.20
C LYS A 112 4.34 -35.43 -6.76
N LYS A 113 3.81 -35.33 -7.99
CA LYS A 113 3.11 -36.44 -8.66
C LYS A 113 4.04 -37.62 -8.95
N LYS A 114 5.27 -37.39 -9.44
CA LYS A 114 6.26 -38.45 -9.67
C LYS A 114 6.64 -39.18 -8.37
N LYS A 115 6.91 -38.43 -7.29
CA LYS A 115 7.24 -38.99 -5.97
C LYS A 115 6.11 -39.84 -5.37
N LYS A 116 4.84 -39.43 -5.57
CA LYS A 116 3.66 -40.23 -5.16
C LYS A 116 3.44 -41.49 -5.99
N ARG A 117 3.84 -41.51 -7.27
CA ARG A 117 3.72 -42.70 -8.13
C ARG A 117 4.78 -43.75 -7.79
N GLY A 118 6.02 -43.33 -7.57
CA GLY A 118 7.12 -44.24 -7.20
C GLY A 118 7.11 -44.73 -5.75
N SER A 119 6.16 -44.33 -4.91
CA SER A 119 5.97 -44.88 -3.55
C SER A 119 4.79 -45.86 -3.47
N ARG A 120 4.15 -46.17 -4.60
CA ARG A 120 3.01 -47.10 -4.72
C ARG A 120 3.39 -48.39 -5.48
N GLU A 121 4.64 -48.49 -5.93
CA GLU A 121 5.31 -49.70 -6.40
C GLU A 121 6.27 -50.17 -5.30
#